data_AF-A0A518E4R2-F1
#
_entry.id   AF-A0A518E4R2-F1
#
_cell.length_a   1.000
_cell.length_b   1.000
_cell.length_c   1.000
_cell.angle_alpha   90.00
_cell.angle_beta   90.00
_cell.angle_gamma   90.00
#
_symmetry.space_group_name_H-M   'P 1'
#
loop_
_entity.id
_entity.type
_entity.pdbx_description
1 polymer ?
#
loop_
_entity_poly.entity_id
_entity_poly.type
_entity_poly.pdbx_seq_one_letter_code
_entity_poly.pdbx_strand_id
1 'polypeptide(L)'
;MTVYSKVYCIASGPSQADCTVKFQIFVGNDPRHRLDVNYLDRSIIQLGAVRSVLPAQRDDPRSLLDACIAFYPQHFRDCPSLRAVEKQLRQVRELDFRLAGDTTDDWKRLRTEAVDAFKTLQIFEAPLRKMRLDGLLDSQSFSFRGAVRVAATWLRGSNALGVDPLPESRIALPPLPAAPDPHSRRSA
;
A
#
# COMPACT_ATOMS: atom_id res chain seq x y z
N MET A 1 -7.46 -21.18 -5.02
CA MET A 1 -6.89 -20.09 -4.21
C MET A 1 -5.93 -19.30 -5.10
N THR A 2 -6.13 -18.00 -5.23
CA THR A 2 -5.20 -17.13 -5.96
C THR A 2 -3.92 -16.97 -5.14
N VAL A 3 -2.78 -17.22 -5.76
CA VAL A 3 -1.47 -16.90 -5.17
C VAL A 3 -1.11 -15.51 -5.65
N TYR A 4 -0.75 -14.62 -4.73
CA TYR A 4 -0.35 -13.26 -5.05
C TYR A 4 1.17 -13.14 -5.14
N SER A 5 1.65 -12.41 -6.15
CA SER A 5 3.09 -12.20 -6.39
C SER A 5 3.61 -10.95 -5.67
N LYS A 6 2.76 -9.93 -5.53
CA LYS A 6 3.07 -8.67 -4.85
C LYS A 6 1.82 -7.99 -4.33
N VAL A 7 2.03 -6.99 -3.48
CA VAL A 7 1.00 -6.09 -2.99
C VAL A 7 1.44 -4.64 -3.18
N TYR A 8 0.50 -3.79 -3.59
CA TYR A 8 0.65 -2.34 -3.54
C TYR A 8 -0.10 -1.80 -2.32
N CYS A 9 0.56 -0.97 -1.52
CA CYS A 9 -0.07 -0.23 -0.44
C CYS A 9 -0.33 1.19 -0.92
N ILE A 10 -1.60 1.59 -0.99
CA ILE A 10 -2.01 2.94 -1.39
C ILE A 10 -2.26 3.74 -0.12
N ALA A 11 -1.49 4.81 0.06
CA ALA A 11 -1.53 5.65 1.25
C ALA A 11 -1.86 7.10 0.90
N SER A 12 -2.31 7.83 1.91
CA SER A 12 -2.50 9.27 1.87
C SER A 12 -1.93 9.90 3.13
N GLY A 13 -1.32 11.07 3.01
CA GLY A 13 -0.80 11.84 4.13
C GLY A 13 -0.01 13.06 3.65
N PRO A 14 0.33 13.98 4.57
CA PRO A 14 1.11 15.17 4.26
C PRO A 14 2.58 14.85 3.93
N SER A 15 3.09 13.72 4.41
CA SER A 15 4.48 13.30 4.26
C SER A 15 4.57 11.77 4.12
N GLN A 16 5.73 11.25 3.75
CA GLN A 16 5.95 9.79 3.68
C GLN A 16 6.02 9.15 5.08
N ALA A 17 6.50 9.90 6.08
CA ALA A 17 6.61 9.42 7.46
C ALA A 17 5.25 9.37 8.17
N ASP A 18 4.31 10.23 7.78
CA ASP A 18 3.00 10.38 8.41
C ASP A 18 1.86 9.94 7.49
N CYS A 19 2.13 8.96 6.61
CA CYS A 19 1.12 8.42 5.71
C CYS A 19 0.31 7.31 6.38
N THR A 20 -1.00 7.28 6.11
CA THR A 20 -1.87 6.17 6.52
C THR A 20 -2.22 5.35 5.30
N VAL A 21 -1.92 4.05 5.34
CA VAL A 21 -2.33 3.11 4.28
C VAL A 21 -3.84 3.00 4.28
N LYS A 22 -4.45 3.34 3.15
CA LYS A 22 -5.89 3.35 2.94
C LYS A 22 -6.41 2.01 2.47
N PHE A 23 -5.71 1.39 1.53
CA PHE A 23 -6.05 0.07 1.01
C PHE A 23 -4.84 -0.59 0.39
N GLN A 24 -4.98 -1.87 0.12
CA GLN A 24 -3.99 -2.71 -0.53
C GLN A 24 -4.55 -3.25 -1.84
N ILE A 25 -3.70 -3.34 -2.86
CA ILE A 25 -4.01 -4.00 -4.12
C ILE A 25 -3.11 -5.22 -4.24
N PHE A 26 -3.71 -6.40 -4.21
CA PHE A 26 -3.01 -7.67 -4.39
C PHE A 26 -2.93 -8.02 -5.87
N VAL A 27 -1.73 -8.33 -6.35
CA VAL A 27 -1.50 -8.72 -7.75
C VAL A 27 -1.37 -10.22 -7.84
N GLY A 28 -2.30 -10.84 -8.54
CA GLY A 28 -2.34 -12.28 -8.80
C GLY A 28 -1.12 -12.74 -9.60
N ASN A 29 -0.64 -13.94 -9.29
CA ASN A 29 0.39 -14.64 -10.06
C ASN A 29 -0.23 -15.56 -11.13
N ASP A 30 -1.48 -15.32 -11.50
CA ASP A 30 -2.19 -16.07 -12.54
C ASP A 30 -1.93 -15.45 -13.93
N PRO A 31 -2.18 -16.15 -15.05
CA PRO A 31 -1.92 -15.60 -16.40
C PRO A 31 -2.66 -14.29 -16.74
N ARG A 32 -3.68 -13.91 -15.97
CA ARG A 32 -4.43 -12.67 -16.14
C ARG A 32 -3.93 -11.54 -15.24
N HIS A 33 -3.06 -11.81 -14.26
CA HIS A 33 -2.54 -10.81 -13.31
C HIS A 33 -3.63 -9.96 -12.69
N ARG A 34 -4.64 -10.63 -12.12
CA ARG A 34 -5.77 -9.94 -11.46
C ARG A 34 -5.28 -9.01 -10.36
N LEU A 35 -5.83 -7.80 -10.30
CA LEU A 35 -5.64 -6.86 -9.21
C LEU A 35 -6.90 -6.89 -8.33
N ASP A 36 -6.75 -7.35 -7.10
CA ASP A 36 -7.83 -7.43 -6.10
C ASP A 36 -7.61 -6.40 -4.99
N VAL A 37 -8.68 -5.76 -4.52
CA VAL A 37 -8.59 -4.75 -3.46
C VAL A 37 -8.88 -5.33 -2.07
N ASN A 38 -8.11 -4.87 -1.08
CA ASN A 38 -8.40 -5.03 0.34
C ASN A 38 -8.42 -3.66 1.03
N TYR A 39 -9.60 -3.22 1.46
CA TYR A 39 -9.79 -1.94 2.13
C TYR A 39 -9.42 -2.01 3.61
N LEU A 40 -8.49 -1.14 4.02
CA LEU A 40 -8.19 -0.88 5.42
C LEU A 40 -9.08 0.26 5.94
N ASP A 41 -9.24 1.31 5.13
CA ASP A 41 -10.20 2.38 5.34
C ASP A 41 -11.57 2.01 4.75
N ARG A 42 -12.55 1.79 5.63
CA ARG A 42 -13.91 1.38 5.26
C ARG A 42 -14.77 2.53 4.71
N SER A 43 -14.28 3.77 4.77
CA SER A 43 -14.98 4.93 4.20
C SER A 43 -14.82 5.04 2.68
N ILE A 44 -13.88 4.29 2.10
CA ILE A 44 -13.66 4.28 0.66
C ILE A 44 -14.78 3.53 -0.04
N ILE A 45 -15.34 4.16 -1.08
CA ILE A 45 -16.43 3.64 -1.88
C ILE A 45 -15.85 3.45 -3.27
N GLN A 46 -15.74 2.19 -3.68
CA GLN A 46 -15.29 1.80 -5.01
C GLN A 46 -16.23 2.31 -6.11
N LEU A 47 -15.72 2.36 -7.33
CA LEU A 47 -16.45 2.77 -8.52
C LEU A 47 -17.45 1.68 -8.90
N GLY A 48 -18.75 1.96 -8.70
CA GLY A 48 -19.81 0.98 -8.95
C GLY A 48 -19.68 -0.27 -8.06
N ALA A 49 -19.70 -1.45 -8.67
CA ALA A 49 -19.59 -2.73 -7.96
C ALA A 49 -18.20 -3.39 -8.09
N VAL A 50 -17.22 -2.68 -8.65
CA VAL A 50 -15.93 -3.25 -9.06
C VAL A 50 -15.14 -3.74 -7.84
N ARG A 51 -14.69 -4.99 -7.88
CA ARG A 51 -13.87 -5.65 -6.85
C ARG A 51 -12.51 -6.10 -7.37
N SER A 52 -12.39 -6.26 -8.68
CA SER A 52 -11.17 -6.72 -9.33
C SER A 52 -10.97 -6.05 -10.68
N VAL A 53 -9.71 -5.87 -11.05
CA VAL A 53 -9.29 -5.36 -12.36
C VAL A 53 -8.40 -6.40 -13.04
N LEU A 54 -8.72 -6.76 -14.27
CA LEU A 54 -7.88 -7.57 -15.14
C LEU A 54 -7.20 -6.63 -16.16
N PRO A 55 -5.88 -6.50 -16.10
CA PRO A 55 -5.16 -5.62 -17.00
C PRO A 55 -5.15 -6.17 -18.42
N ALA A 56 -5.02 -5.27 -19.40
CA ALA A 56 -4.92 -5.65 -20.80
C ALA A 56 -3.72 -6.58 -21.05
N GLN A 57 -2.61 -6.30 -20.37
CA GLN A 57 -1.37 -7.08 -20.44
C GLN A 57 -0.73 -7.23 -19.06
N ARG A 58 0.11 -8.27 -18.89
CA ARG A 58 0.66 -8.66 -17.59
C ARG A 58 1.47 -7.55 -16.91
N ASP A 59 2.12 -6.69 -17.71
CA ASP A 59 2.95 -5.59 -17.21
C ASP A 59 2.47 -4.24 -17.79
N ASP A 60 1.17 -4.10 -18.07
CA ASP A 60 0.63 -2.84 -18.56
C ASP A 60 0.85 -1.75 -17.49
N PRO A 61 1.62 -0.68 -17.79
CA PRO A 61 1.92 0.38 -16.82
C PRO A 61 0.68 1.14 -16.35
N ARG A 62 -0.44 1.04 -17.08
CA ARG A 62 -1.71 1.69 -16.76
C ARG A 62 -2.55 0.88 -15.78
N SER A 63 -2.23 -0.39 -15.57
CA SER A 63 -3.01 -1.30 -14.71
C SER A 63 -3.22 -0.77 -13.30
N LEU A 64 -2.17 -0.17 -12.72
CA LEU A 64 -2.24 0.38 -11.37
C LEU A 64 -3.06 1.67 -11.32
N LEU A 65 -2.96 2.52 -12.35
CA LEU A 65 -3.82 3.69 -12.50
C LEU A 65 -5.29 3.27 -12.59
N ASP A 66 -5.60 2.29 -13.45
CA ASP A 66 -6.96 1.78 -13.62
C ASP A 66 -7.52 1.20 -12.32
N ALA A 67 -6.71 0.43 -11.60
CA ALA A 67 -7.07 -0.10 -10.30
C ALA A 67 -7.31 1.01 -9.27
N CYS A 68 -6.46 2.03 -9.21
CA CYS A 68 -6.67 3.17 -8.30
C CYS A 68 -7.95 3.95 -8.64
N ILE A 69 -8.24 4.20 -9.92
CA ILE A 69 -9.49 4.85 -10.35
C ILE A 69 -10.70 4.01 -9.92
N ALA A 70 -10.66 2.70 -10.16
CA ALA A 70 -11.76 1.80 -9.82
C ALA A 70 -11.95 1.64 -8.31
N PHE A 71 -10.86 1.57 -7.55
CA PHE A 71 -10.91 1.25 -6.12
C PHE A 71 -10.98 2.48 -5.22
N TYR A 72 -10.56 3.65 -5.68
CA TYR A 72 -10.56 4.89 -4.90
C TYR A 72 -11.02 6.11 -5.73
N PRO A 73 -12.25 6.08 -6.28
CA PRO A 73 -12.77 7.13 -7.16
C PRO A 73 -12.85 8.50 -6.49
N GLN A 74 -12.98 8.58 -5.17
CA GLN A 74 -13.06 9.85 -4.44
C GLN A 74 -11.80 10.70 -4.59
N HIS A 75 -10.63 10.07 -4.80
CA HIS A 75 -9.38 10.77 -5.09
C HIS A 75 -9.36 11.43 -6.48
N PHE A 76 -10.20 10.93 -7.39
CA PHE A 76 -10.29 11.38 -8.78
C PHE A 76 -11.58 12.19 -9.05
N ARG A 77 -12.23 12.69 -7.99
CA ARG A 77 -13.53 13.38 -8.10
C ARG A 77 -13.52 14.61 -9.01
N ASP A 78 -12.36 15.23 -9.19
CA ASP A 78 -12.18 16.42 -10.03
C ASP A 78 -12.07 16.07 -11.53
N CYS A 79 -11.99 14.78 -11.88
CA CYS A 79 -11.98 14.30 -13.27
C CYS A 79 -13.42 14.34 -13.85
N PRO A 80 -13.70 15.19 -14.87
CA PRO A 80 -15.04 15.33 -15.43
C PRO A 80 -15.66 14.02 -15.95
N SER A 81 -14.82 13.12 -16.49
CA SER A 81 -15.28 11.87 -17.10
C SER A 81 -15.68 10.81 -16.07
N LEU A 82 -15.34 10.98 -14.78
CA LEU A 82 -15.57 9.98 -13.73
C LEU A 82 -17.06 9.61 -13.59
N ARG A 83 -17.95 10.61 -13.61
CA ARG A 83 -19.38 10.39 -13.42
C ARG A 83 -20.03 9.61 -14.57
N ALA A 84 -19.53 9.77 -15.80
CA ALA A 84 -20.00 9.00 -16.94
C ALA A 84 -19.60 7.53 -16.81
N VAL A 85 -18.34 7.29 -16.44
CA VAL A 85 -17.80 5.95 -16.17
C VAL A 85 -18.52 5.27 -15.00
N GLU A 86 -18.78 5.97 -13.90
CA GLU A 86 -19.49 5.41 -12.73
C GLU A 86 -20.87 4.84 -13.11
N LYS A 87 -21.60 5.56 -13.97
CA LYS A 87 -22.91 5.09 -14.46
C LYS A 87 -22.78 3.80 -15.28
N GLN A 88 -21.73 3.69 -16.11
CA GLN A 88 -21.47 2.51 -16.94
C GLN A 88 -21.11 1.29 -16.07
N LEU A 89 -20.42 1.50 -14.95
CA LEU A 89 -19.89 0.42 -14.10
C LEU A 89 -20.76 0.05 -12.90
N ARG A 90 -21.98 0.59 -12.81
CA ARG A 90 -22.85 0.44 -11.63
C ARG A 90 -23.05 -1.00 -11.16
N GLN A 91 -23.08 -1.96 -12.09
CA GLN A 91 -23.26 -3.39 -11.79
C GLN A 91 -22.06 -4.26 -12.17
N VAL A 92 -21.00 -3.65 -12.70
CA VAL A 92 -19.79 -4.37 -13.14
C VAL A 92 -18.96 -4.69 -11.91
N ARG A 93 -18.71 -5.98 -11.67
CA ARG A 93 -17.88 -6.46 -10.54
C ARG A 93 -16.41 -6.62 -10.89
N GLU A 94 -16.11 -6.80 -12.17
CA GLU A 94 -14.79 -7.08 -12.69
C GLU A 94 -14.59 -6.26 -13.96
N LEU A 95 -13.52 -5.46 -14.00
CA LEU A 95 -13.11 -4.73 -15.20
C LEU A 95 -12.12 -5.59 -15.98
N ASP A 96 -12.47 -6.02 -17.19
CA ASP A 96 -11.59 -6.84 -18.03
C ASP A 96 -11.09 -6.08 -19.27
N PHE A 97 -9.93 -5.45 -19.15
CA PHE A 97 -9.33 -4.69 -20.25
C PHE A 97 -8.76 -5.56 -21.38
N ARG A 98 -8.83 -6.90 -21.29
CA ARG A 98 -8.44 -7.80 -22.37
C ARG A 98 -9.56 -8.00 -23.39
N LEU A 99 -10.81 -7.86 -22.96
CA LEU A 99 -11.95 -8.01 -23.86
C LEU A 99 -12.04 -6.75 -24.74
N ALA A 100 -11.99 -6.96 -26.05
CA ALA A 100 -12.17 -5.89 -27.02
C ALA A 100 -13.59 -5.31 -26.85
N GLY A 101 -13.70 -4.17 -26.18
CA GLY A 101 -14.98 -3.50 -25.91
C GLY A 101 -15.09 -2.85 -24.53
N ASP A 102 -14.32 -3.31 -23.54
CA ASP A 102 -14.49 -2.86 -22.15
C ASP A 102 -13.85 -1.50 -21.84
N THR A 103 -13.03 -0.96 -22.74
CA THR A 103 -12.51 0.41 -22.60
C THR A 103 -13.38 1.39 -23.40
N THR A 104 -14.39 1.96 -22.76
CA THR A 104 -15.18 3.05 -23.33
C THR A 104 -14.32 4.28 -23.59
N ASP A 105 -14.73 5.15 -24.51
CA ASP A 105 -14.02 6.41 -24.76
C ASP A 105 -14.05 7.35 -23.55
N ASP A 106 -15.04 7.20 -22.66
CA ASP A 106 -15.06 7.86 -21.36
C ASP A 106 -13.94 7.35 -20.44
N TRP A 107 -13.68 6.03 -20.40
CA TRP A 107 -12.57 5.49 -19.62
C TRP A 107 -11.21 5.99 -20.14
N LYS A 108 -11.03 6.07 -21.46
CA LYS A 108 -9.78 6.61 -22.05
C LYS A 108 -9.57 8.07 -21.66
N ARG A 109 -10.62 8.89 -21.67
CA ARG A 109 -10.56 10.29 -21.23
C ARG A 109 -10.26 10.38 -19.74
N LEU A 110 -10.94 9.58 -18.93
CA LEU A 110 -10.72 9.50 -17.48
C LEU A 110 -9.26 9.16 -17.14
N ARG A 111 -8.64 8.21 -17.85
CA ARG A 111 -7.21 7.89 -17.67
C ARG A 111 -6.33 9.12 -17.83
N THR A 112 -6.55 9.91 -18.89
CA THR A 112 -5.78 11.13 -19.18
C THR A 112 -5.98 12.17 -18.09
N GLU A 113 -7.22 12.40 -17.66
CA GLU A 113 -7.57 13.35 -16.59
C GLU A 113 -6.98 12.94 -15.23
N ALA A 114 -6.95 11.63 -14.95
CA ALA A 114 -6.54 11.08 -13.67
C ALA A 114 -5.02 11.06 -13.45
N VAL A 115 -4.20 11.26 -14.49
CA VAL A 115 -2.73 11.13 -14.40
C VAL A 115 -2.15 12.02 -13.30
N ASP A 116 -2.58 13.27 -13.22
CA ASP A 116 -1.99 14.22 -12.27
C ASP A 116 -2.46 13.95 -10.83
N ALA A 117 -3.73 13.59 -10.64
CA ALA A 117 -4.22 13.13 -9.35
C ALA A 117 -3.51 11.83 -8.92
N PHE A 118 -3.23 10.92 -9.85
CA PHE A 118 -2.54 9.67 -9.55
C PHE A 118 -1.11 9.89 -9.05
N LYS A 119 -0.39 10.88 -9.59
CA LYS A 119 0.97 11.24 -9.13
C LYS A 119 1.04 11.72 -7.68
N THR A 120 -0.08 12.19 -7.11
CA THR A 120 -0.12 12.63 -5.70
C THR A 120 -0.33 11.48 -4.73
N LEU A 121 -0.68 10.28 -5.21
CA LEU A 121 -0.81 9.09 -4.38
C LEU A 121 0.56 8.61 -3.91
N GLN A 122 0.63 8.23 -2.64
CA GLN A 122 1.79 7.53 -2.09
C GLN A 122 1.57 6.03 -2.28
N ILE A 123 2.32 5.44 -3.19
CA ILE A 123 2.20 4.02 -3.55
C ILE A 123 3.49 3.30 -3.17
N PHE A 124 3.36 2.28 -2.33
CA PHE A 124 4.46 1.41 -1.95
C PHE A 124 4.25 0.02 -2.54
N GLU A 125 5.32 -0.59 -3.07
CA GLU A 125 5.29 -1.96 -3.57
C GLU A 125 6.01 -2.90 -2.60
N ALA A 126 5.43 -4.07 -2.33
CA ALA A 126 6.08 -5.14 -1.58
C ALA A 126 5.91 -6.49 -2.30
N PRO A 127 7.00 -7.20 -2.63
CA PRO A 127 6.92 -8.54 -3.20
C PRO A 127 6.45 -9.53 -2.15
N LEU A 128 5.58 -10.47 -2.54
CA LEU A 128 5.07 -11.52 -1.66
C LEU A 128 5.80 -12.83 -1.94
N ARG A 129 6.24 -13.49 -0.86
CA ARG A 129 6.89 -14.80 -0.92
C ARG A 129 6.20 -15.74 0.04
N LYS A 130 5.91 -16.96 -0.42
CA LYS A 130 5.39 -18.00 0.44
C LYS A 130 6.50 -18.42 1.42
N MET A 131 6.28 -18.15 2.71
CA MET A 131 7.12 -18.69 3.76
C MET A 131 6.80 -20.17 3.95
N ARG A 132 7.85 -21.00 4.04
CA ARG A 132 7.73 -22.37 4.55
C ARG A 132 8.06 -22.33 6.03
N LEU A 133 7.17 -22.87 6.85
CA LEU A 133 7.37 -22.98 8.30
C LEU A 133 7.97 -24.33 8.71
N ASP A 134 8.28 -25.19 7.73
CA ASP A 134 8.90 -26.49 7.95
C ASP A 134 10.25 -26.26 8.66
N GLY A 135 10.34 -26.66 9.94
CA GLY A 135 11.54 -26.52 10.79
C GLY A 135 11.51 -25.42 11.87
N LEU A 136 10.47 -24.56 11.93
CA LEU A 136 10.37 -23.55 13.01
C LEU A 136 9.95 -24.15 14.38
N LEU A 137 9.36 -25.35 14.35
CA LEU A 137 8.97 -26.11 15.55
C LEU A 137 10.02 -27.16 15.97
N ASP A 138 10.99 -27.48 15.10
CA ASP A 138 12.03 -28.49 15.39
C ASP A 138 13.32 -27.86 15.97
N SER A 139 13.36 -26.54 16.14
CA SER A 139 14.55 -25.80 16.57
C SER A 139 14.29 -24.81 17.71
N GLN A 140 13.59 -25.26 18.77
CA GLN A 140 13.57 -24.55 20.06
C GLN A 140 14.06 -25.41 21.23
N SER A 141 15.36 -25.63 21.28
CA SER A 141 16.13 -25.45 22.51
C SER A 141 16.55 -23.97 22.61
N PHE A 142 15.56 -23.07 22.66
CA PHE A 142 15.78 -21.67 22.98
C PHE A 142 15.96 -21.56 24.50
N SER A 143 17.18 -21.29 24.94
CA SER A 143 17.51 -21.01 26.34
C SER A 143 16.75 -19.79 26.83
N PHE A 144 15.75 -20.03 27.68
CA PHE A 144 14.84 -19.04 28.26
C PHE A 144 15.50 -18.27 29.42
N ARG A 145 16.65 -17.65 29.18
CA ARG A 145 17.30 -16.73 30.12
C ARG A 145 17.75 -15.46 29.39
N GLY A 146 16.81 -14.55 29.11
CA GLY A 146 17.19 -13.21 28.64
C GLY A 146 16.11 -12.34 28.00
N ALA A 147 14.94 -12.88 27.62
CA ALA A 147 13.96 -12.13 26.83
C ALA A 147 12.57 -12.02 27.47
N VAL A 148 12.47 -12.00 28.80
CA VAL A 148 11.23 -11.63 29.52
C VAL A 148 11.41 -10.24 30.11
N ARG A 149 11.46 -9.24 29.24
CA ARG A 149 11.22 -7.81 29.53
C ARG A 149 11.20 -7.08 28.19
N VAL A 150 10.11 -7.19 27.44
CA VAL A 150 9.43 -6.14 26.62
C VAL A 150 8.35 -6.88 25.79
N ALA A 151 7.31 -7.40 26.44
CA ALA A 151 6.13 -7.93 25.73
C ALA A 151 4.90 -8.00 26.64
N ALA A 152 4.64 -6.95 27.42
CA ALA A 152 3.46 -6.90 28.29
C ALA A 152 2.88 -5.48 28.46
N THR A 153 2.95 -4.64 27.42
CA THR A 153 2.41 -3.26 27.51
C THR A 153 1.66 -2.77 26.27
N TRP A 154 1.10 -3.67 25.46
CA TRP A 154 0.33 -3.26 24.26
C TRP A 154 -1.05 -3.92 24.09
N LEU A 155 -1.58 -4.57 25.12
CA LEU A 155 -2.95 -5.12 25.11
C LEU A 155 -3.68 -4.92 26.45
N ARG A 156 -3.85 -3.65 26.85
CA ARG A 156 -4.97 -3.16 27.69
C ARG A 156 -4.90 -1.64 27.78
N GLY A 157 -5.89 -0.92 27.24
CA GLY A 157 -5.93 0.54 27.44
C GLY A 157 -6.82 1.36 26.51
N SER A 158 -8.07 0.94 26.28
CA SER A 158 -9.14 1.91 26.04
C SER A 158 -10.15 1.76 27.16
N ASN A 159 -9.95 2.54 28.23
CA ASN A 159 -11.01 3.23 28.94
C ASN A 159 -10.40 4.16 29.99
N ALA A 160 -10.95 5.38 29.99
CA ALA A 160 -10.81 6.47 30.94
C ALA A 160 -10.13 6.14 32.28
N LEU A 161 -9.07 6.90 32.58
CA LEU A 161 -8.83 7.67 33.82
C LEU A 161 -7.53 8.46 33.63
N GLY A 162 -7.52 9.71 34.08
CA GLY A 162 -6.40 10.63 33.89
C GLY A 162 -5.08 10.06 34.40
N VAL A 163 -4.05 10.16 33.57
CA VAL A 163 -2.66 9.90 33.94
C VAL A 163 -1.83 11.05 33.36
N ASP A 164 -1.08 11.71 34.24
CA ASP A 164 -0.16 12.80 33.92
C ASP A 164 0.85 12.43 32.82
N PRO A 165 1.34 13.39 32.03
CA PRO A 165 2.37 13.13 31.03
C PRO A 165 3.67 12.65 31.70
N LEU A 166 4.19 11.52 31.22
CA LEU A 166 5.50 10.99 31.62
C LEU A 166 6.63 11.97 31.24
N PRO A 167 7.72 12.04 32.04
CA PRO A 167 8.79 13.01 31.84
C PRO A 167 9.58 12.73 30.57
N GLU A 168 9.96 13.81 29.86
CA GLU A 168 10.88 13.76 28.72
C GLU A 168 12.20 13.08 29.11
N SER A 169 12.31 11.78 28.82
CA SER A 169 13.60 11.11 28.80
C SER A 169 14.36 11.61 27.56
N ARG A 170 15.15 12.67 27.75
CA ARG A 170 16.17 13.11 26.79
C ARG A 170 17.16 11.95 26.58
N ILE A 171 17.01 11.25 25.47
CA ILE A 171 18.04 10.33 24.99
C ILE A 171 19.18 11.20 24.48
N ALA A 172 20.26 11.28 25.26
CA ALA A 172 21.50 11.89 24.80
C ALA A 172 22.06 11.04 23.66
N LEU A 173 22.06 11.60 22.44
CA LEU A 173 22.79 11.00 21.32
C LEU A 173 24.29 11.03 21.63
N PRO A 174 25.04 9.94 21.35
CA PRO A 174 26.49 9.97 21.47
C PRO A 174 27.07 11.00 20.49
N PRO A 175 28.19 11.68 20.85
CA PRO A 175 28.81 12.66 19.98
C PRO A 175 29.26 12.01 18.67
N LEU A 176 28.96 12.69 17.56
CA LEU A 176 29.41 12.30 16.23
C LEU A 176 30.95 12.22 16.21
N PRO A 177 31.54 11.18 15.59
CA PRO A 177 32.97 11.13 15.37
C PRO A 177 33.41 12.33 14.51
N ALA A 178 34.53 12.94 14.89
CA ALA A 178 35.10 14.08 14.18
C ALA A 178 35.37 13.71 12.72
N ALA A 179 35.02 14.62 11.81
CA ALA A 179 35.31 14.47 10.39
C ALA A 179 36.82 14.34 10.17
N PRO A 180 37.27 13.47 9.25
CA PRO A 180 38.69 13.32 8.96
C PRO A 180 39.26 14.60 8.35
N ASP A 181 40.43 14.99 8.83
CA ASP A 181 41.16 16.20 8.43
C ASP A 181 41.55 16.13 6.94
N PRO A 182 41.14 17.09 6.10
CA PRO A 182 41.40 17.07 4.66
C PRO A 182 42.88 17.24 4.28
N HIS A 183 43.79 17.50 5.24
CA HIS A 183 45.21 17.69 4.96
C HIS A 183 46.12 16.47 5.15
N SER A 184 45.58 15.30 5.52
CA SER A 184 46.41 14.11 5.79
C SER A 184 46.90 13.31 4.57
N ARG A 185 46.80 13.83 3.33
CA ARG A 185 47.45 13.22 2.16
C ARG A 185 48.67 14.02 1.72
N ARG A 186 49.82 13.75 2.33
CA ARG A 186 51.14 13.86 1.71
C ARG A 186 52.13 12.96 2.46
N SER A 187 52.91 12.22 1.68
CA SER A 187 54.08 11.41 2.06
C SER A 187 53.84 9.94 2.41
N ALA A 188 53.74 9.10 1.39
CA ALA A 188 54.61 7.92 1.17
C ALA A 188 54.36 7.38 -0.25
#